data_AF-A0A2P6ARJ3-F1
#
_entry.id   AF-A0A2P6ARJ3-F1
#
_cell.length_a   1.000
_cell.length_b   1.000
_cell.length_c   1.000
_cell.angle_alpha   90.00
_cell.angle_beta   90.00
_cell.angle_gamma   90.00
#
_symmetry.space_group_name_H-M   'P 1'
#
loop_
_entity.id
_entity.type
_entity.pdbx_description
1 polymer ?
#
loop_
_entity_poly.entity_id
_entity_poly.type
_entity_poly.pdbx_seq_one_letter_code
_entity_poly.pdbx_strand_id
1 'polypeptide(L)'
;MNISTTQSVGLDAAHVYAVDIDGSMAAIHRITGAIVWRQDGLKGRKLLTPVVWRGLVVVGDSEGWLHLFSPVDGSPRGRERAARGPLMSVVVDAPQLLTLTTKGRLRAWDLNP
;
A
#
# COMPACT_ATOMS: atom_id res chain seq x y z
N MET A 1 -12.14 15.18 7.52
CA MET A 1 -10.87 14.54 7.96
C MET A 1 -9.77 15.12 7.10
N ASN A 2 -8.64 15.48 7.69
CA ASN A 2 -7.47 15.88 6.93
C ASN A 2 -6.57 14.65 6.81
N ILE A 3 -6.18 14.32 5.59
CA ILE A 3 -5.10 13.38 5.32
C ILE A 3 -3.97 14.20 4.72
N SER A 4 -2.81 14.15 5.37
CA SER A 4 -1.62 14.84 4.88
C SER A 4 -0.71 13.80 4.25
N THR A 5 -0.56 13.82 2.93
CA THR A 5 0.26 12.83 2.24
C THR A 5 1.23 13.47 1.26
N THR A 6 2.42 12.90 1.18
CA THR A 6 3.40 13.16 0.11
C THR A 6 3.41 12.03 -0.92
N GLN A 7 2.63 10.98 -0.67
CA GLN A 7 2.44 9.86 -1.58
C GLN A 7 1.26 10.14 -2.51
N SER A 8 1.21 9.42 -3.63
CA SER A 8 -0.02 9.40 -4.43
C SER A 8 -1.11 8.60 -3.70
N VAL A 9 -2.30 8.56 -4.29
CA VAL A 9 -3.42 7.73 -3.82
C VAL A 9 -3.55 6.46 -4.66
N GLY A 10 -3.99 5.39 -4.02
CA GLY A 10 -4.39 4.15 -4.68
C GLY A 10 -5.89 4.18 -5.00
N LEU A 11 -6.32 3.45 -6.01
CA LEU A 11 -7.72 3.41 -6.45
C LEU A 11 -8.12 1.98 -6.80
N ASP A 12 -9.34 1.60 -6.43
CA ASP A 12 -10.07 0.49 -7.07
C ASP A 12 -11.41 1.00 -7.63
N ALA A 13 -12.33 0.08 -7.94
CA ALA A 13 -13.65 0.43 -8.44
C ALA A 13 -14.47 1.29 -7.45
N ALA A 14 -14.35 1.07 -6.15
CA ALA A 14 -15.21 1.65 -5.12
C ALA A 14 -14.49 2.64 -4.18
N HIS A 15 -13.17 2.56 -4.05
CA HIS A 15 -12.39 3.20 -3.00
C HIS A 15 -11.21 4.02 -3.53
N VAL A 16 -10.93 5.12 -2.83
CA VAL A 16 -9.64 5.80 -2.80
C VAL A 16 -8.90 5.34 -1.55
N TYR A 17 -7.65 4.92 -1.72
CA TYR A 17 -6.75 4.56 -0.63
C TYR A 17 -5.69 5.63 -0.47
N ALA A 18 -5.53 6.13 0.75
CA ALA A 18 -4.54 7.15 1.06
C ALA A 18 -3.75 6.75 2.31
N VAL A 19 -2.45 7.03 2.29
CA VAL A 19 -1.55 6.90 3.44
C VAL A 19 -1.23 8.28 3.97
N ASP A 20 -1.33 8.49 5.27
CA ASP A 20 -0.92 9.73 5.92
C ASP A 20 0.59 9.69 6.24
N ILE A 21 1.19 10.85 6.49
CA ILE A 21 2.60 10.99 6.84
C ILE A 21 2.97 10.27 8.13
N ASP A 22 2.00 10.10 9.05
CA ASP A 22 2.21 9.35 10.29
C ASP A 22 2.24 7.82 10.08
N GLY A 23 1.87 7.33 8.89
CA GLY A 23 1.81 5.91 8.55
C GLY A 23 0.45 5.26 8.79
N SER A 24 -0.59 6.02 9.13
CA SER A 24 -1.97 5.56 9.06
C SER A 24 -2.46 5.47 7.62
N MET A 25 -3.48 4.64 7.38
CA MET A 25 -4.09 4.45 6.06
C MET A 25 -5.62 4.50 6.18
N ALA A 26 -6.26 5.02 5.14
CA ALA A 26 -7.72 5.06 5.05
C ALA A 26 -8.21 4.60 3.67
N ALA A 27 -9.38 3.97 3.66
CA ALA A 27 -10.20 3.83 2.46
C ALA A 27 -11.37 4.79 2.51
N ILE A 28 -11.61 5.42 1.37
CA ILE A 28 -12.63 6.45 1.20
C ILE A 28 -13.48 6.03 0.00
N HIS A 29 -14.80 6.02 0.16
CA HIS A 29 -15.71 5.71 -0.93
C HIS A 29 -15.60 6.79 -2.02
N ARG A 30 -15.32 6.38 -3.26
CA ARG A 30 -14.94 7.27 -4.38
C ARG A 30 -15.99 8.32 -4.71
N ILE A 31 -17.27 7.98 -4.56
CA ILE A 31 -18.38 8.86 -4.97
C ILE A 31 -18.82 9.77 -3.83
N THR A 32 -18.90 9.24 -2.61
CA THR A 32 -19.49 9.96 -1.48
C THR A 32 -18.45 10.65 -0.61
N GLY A 33 -17.17 10.30 -0.75
CA GLY A 33 -16.12 10.78 0.15
C GLY A 33 -16.21 10.23 1.57
N ALA A 34 -17.15 9.30 1.84
CA ALA A 34 -17.31 8.69 3.15
C ALA A 34 -16.13 7.76 3.47
N ILE A 35 -15.67 7.77 4.70
CA ILE A 35 -14.61 6.86 5.14
C ILE A 35 -15.22 5.48 5.34
N VAL A 36 -14.64 4.48 4.68
CA VAL A 36 -15.06 3.08 4.79
C VAL A 36 -14.34 2.42 5.96
N TRP A 37 -13.02 2.59 6.05
CA TRP A 37 -12.23 2.09 7.16
C TRP A 37 -10.96 2.90 7.37
N ARG A 38 -10.32 2.68 8.53
CA ARG A 38 -9.01 3.20 8.90
C ARG A 38 -8.11 2.11 9.46
N GLN A 39 -6.81 2.27 9.27
CA GLN A 39 -5.79 1.35 9.73
C GLN A 39 -4.59 2.12 10.27
N ASP A 40 -4.33 1.97 11.57
CA ASP A 40 -3.27 2.68 12.29
C ASP A 40 -2.08 1.78 12.66
N GLY A 41 -2.18 0.48 12.39
CA GLY A 41 -1.18 -0.53 12.80
C GLY A 41 0.20 -0.37 12.17
N LEU A 42 0.35 0.54 11.19
CA LEU A 42 1.61 0.82 10.50
C LEU A 42 2.20 2.20 10.81
N LYS A 43 1.75 2.86 11.88
CA LYS A 43 2.32 4.15 12.30
C LYS A 43 3.84 4.09 12.44
N GLY A 44 4.51 5.12 11.94
CA GLY A 44 5.97 5.25 11.94
C GLY A 44 6.72 4.42 10.89
N ARG A 45 6.03 3.62 10.07
CA ARG A 45 6.67 2.74 9.06
C ARG A 45 7.13 3.46 7.80
N LYS A 46 6.72 4.73 7.61
CA LYS A 46 6.96 5.55 6.41
C LYS A 46 6.49 4.80 5.16
N LEU A 47 5.17 4.78 4.97
CA LEU A 47 4.54 4.00 3.92
C LEU A 47 4.72 4.67 2.55
N LEU A 48 4.87 3.83 1.54
CA LEU A 48 4.81 4.22 0.13
C LEU A 48 3.37 4.31 -0.35
N THR A 49 3.20 4.86 -1.55
CA THR A 49 1.92 4.91 -2.26
C THR A 49 1.21 3.55 -2.24
N PRO A 50 -0.06 3.48 -1.78
CA PRO A 50 -0.83 2.25 -1.81
C PRO A 50 -1.19 1.88 -3.25
N VAL A 51 -1.08 0.60 -3.58
CA VAL A 51 -1.49 0.06 -4.88
C VAL A 51 -2.49 -1.07 -4.70
N VAL A 52 -3.34 -1.28 -5.69
CA VAL A 52 -4.30 -2.39 -5.68
C VAL A 52 -3.75 -3.48 -6.58
N TRP A 53 -3.42 -4.62 -5.99
CA TRP A 53 -2.89 -5.77 -6.71
C TRP A 53 -3.68 -7.01 -6.30
N ARG A 54 -4.30 -7.65 -7.30
CA ARG A 54 -5.08 -8.89 -7.13
C ARG A 54 -6.16 -8.80 -6.04
N GLY A 55 -6.86 -7.67 -6.00
CA GLY A 55 -7.96 -7.44 -5.05
C GLY A 55 -7.50 -7.15 -3.61
N LEU A 56 -6.20 -6.93 -3.38
CA LEU A 56 -5.66 -6.49 -2.10
C LEU A 56 -5.06 -5.11 -2.22
N VAL A 57 -5.14 -4.34 -1.14
CA VAL A 57 -4.40 -3.08 -0.99
C VAL A 57 -3.01 -3.42 -0.49
N VAL A 58 -1.99 -3.05 -1.25
CA VAL A 58 -0.59 -3.31 -0.94
C VAL A 58 0.13 -2.00 -0.67
N VAL A 59 0.84 -1.91 0.46
CA VAL A 59 1.72 -0.79 0.80
C VAL A 59 3.12 -1.29 1.13
N GLY A 60 4.12 -0.63 0.54
CA GLY A 60 5.53 -0.83 0.89
C GLY A 60 5.97 0.05 2.05
N ASP A 61 7.01 -0.34 2.78
CA ASP A 61 7.57 0.46 3.87
C ASP A 61 9.09 0.68 3.78
N SER A 62 9.59 1.56 4.66
CA SER A 62 11.00 1.92 4.75
C SER A 62 11.90 0.83 5.34
N GLU A 63 11.34 -0.30 5.78
CA GLU A 63 12.10 -1.46 6.26
C GLU A 63 12.20 -2.57 5.20
N GLY A 64 11.49 -2.46 4.09
CA GLY A 64 11.52 -3.44 3.02
C GLY A 64 10.39 -4.47 3.07
N TRP A 65 9.29 -4.15 3.76
CA TRP A 65 8.09 -5.00 3.78
C TRP A 65 7.04 -4.52 2.79
N LEU A 66 6.28 -5.47 2.27
CA LEU A 66 4.97 -5.27 1.67
C LEU A 66 3.92 -5.71 2.68
N HIS A 67 2.94 -4.85 2.95
CA HIS A 67 1.80 -5.16 3.82
C HIS A 67 0.55 -5.23 2.96
N LEU A 68 -0.25 -6.28 3.16
CA LEU A 68 -1.42 -6.56 2.35
C LEU A 68 -2.68 -6.42 3.21
N PHE A 69 -3.66 -5.70 2.70
CA PHE A 69 -4.90 -5.40 3.39
C PHE A 69 -6.11 -5.72 2.53
N SER A 70 -7.17 -6.11 3.22
CA SER A 70 -8.51 -6.23 2.67
C SER A 70 -9.02 -4.86 2.21
N PRO A 71 -9.49 -4.70 0.96
CA PRO A 71 -10.11 -3.46 0.51
C PRO A 71 -11.44 -3.18 1.20
N VAL A 72 -12.10 -4.22 1.75
CA VAL A 72 -13.45 -4.16 2.31
C VAL A 72 -13.46 -3.54 3.71
N ASP A 73 -12.54 -3.95 4.57
CA ASP A 73 -12.56 -3.64 6.00
C ASP A 73 -11.19 -3.20 6.56
N GLY A 74 -10.16 -3.11 5.71
CA GLY A 74 -8.81 -2.71 6.14
C GLY A 74 -8.10 -3.75 7.02
N SER A 75 -8.64 -4.97 7.11
CA SER A 75 -8.02 -6.05 7.88
C SER A 75 -6.71 -6.52 7.24
N PRO A 76 -5.64 -6.77 8.02
CA PRO A 76 -4.40 -7.33 7.51
C PRO A 76 -4.65 -8.73 6.93
N ARG A 77 -4.16 -8.97 5.71
CA ARG A 77 -4.20 -10.28 5.04
C ARG A 77 -2.86 -10.98 5.04
N GLY A 78 -1.78 -10.23 5.19
CA GLY A 78 -0.44 -10.77 5.28
C GLY A 78 0.62 -9.70 5.14
N ARG A 79 1.88 -10.14 5.18
CA ARG A 79 3.04 -9.32 4.86
C ARG A 79 4.11 -10.17 4.21
N GLU A 80 4.91 -9.55 3.36
CA GLU A 80 5.99 -10.22 2.66
C GLU A 80 7.27 -9.39 2.70
N ARG A 81 8.41 -10.05 2.89
CA ARG A 81 9.70 -9.35 2.93
C ARG A 81 10.20 -9.13 1.52
N ALA A 82 10.09 -7.90 1.04
CA ALA A 82 10.56 -7.52 -0.28
C ALA A 82 12.07 -7.30 -0.35
N ALA A 83 12.65 -6.68 0.67
CA ALA A 83 14.08 -6.41 0.73
C ALA A 83 14.57 -6.31 2.17
N ARG A 84 15.88 -6.45 2.38
CA ARG A 84 16.54 -6.09 3.64
C ARG A 84 16.98 -4.62 3.53
N GLY A 85 16.01 -3.70 3.61
CA GLY A 85 16.23 -2.26 3.50
C GLY A 85 15.07 -1.55 2.78
N PRO A 86 15.12 -0.21 2.69
CA PRO A 86 13.97 0.59 2.26
C PRO A 86 13.52 0.30 0.83
N LEU A 87 12.20 0.19 0.66
CA LEU A 87 11.58 0.31 -0.65
C LEU A 87 11.55 1.79 -1.07
N MET A 88 11.68 2.01 -2.37
CA MET A 88 11.54 3.33 -3.01
C MET A 88 10.22 3.40 -3.79
N SER A 89 9.81 2.31 -4.44
CA SER A 89 8.51 2.25 -5.12
C SER A 89 7.90 0.85 -5.07
N VAL A 90 6.57 0.84 -5.14
CA VAL A 90 5.75 -0.33 -5.37
C VAL A 90 4.79 0.04 -6.50
N VAL A 91 4.84 -0.68 -7.62
CA VAL A 91 4.04 -0.38 -8.82
C VAL A 91 3.40 -1.66 -9.32
N VAL A 92 2.17 -1.57 -9.81
CA VAL A 92 1.51 -2.70 -10.48
C VAL A 92 1.68 -2.53 -11.98
N ASP A 93 2.31 -3.51 -12.61
CA ASP A 93 2.35 -3.68 -14.05
C ASP A 93 1.77 -5.07 -14.35
N ALA A 94 0.45 -5.11 -14.51
CA ALA A 94 -0.30 -6.35 -14.43
C ALA A 94 0.22 -7.39 -15.44
N PRO A 95 0.48 -8.65 -15.01
CA PRO A 95 0.02 -9.26 -13.76
C PRO A 95 0.94 -9.07 -12.55
N GLN A 96 2.08 -8.39 -12.71
CA GLN A 96 3.14 -8.34 -11.72
C GLN A 96 2.97 -7.17 -10.76
N LEU A 97 3.46 -7.36 -9.54
CA LEU A 97 3.84 -6.25 -8.67
C LEU A 97 5.35 -6.05 -8.84
N LEU A 98 5.79 -4.80 -8.98
CA LEU A 98 7.19 -4.43 -9.10
C LEU A 98 7.61 -3.65 -7.85
N THR A 99 8.75 -4.01 -7.27
CA THR A 99 9.34 -3.28 -6.15
C THR A 99 10.73 -2.80 -6.51
N LEU A 100 11.02 -1.52 -6.23
CA LEU A 100 12.36 -0.94 -6.36
C LEU A 100 12.90 -0.61 -4.98
N THR A 101 14.17 -0.92 -4.71
CA THR A 101 14.85 -0.54 -3.47
C THR A 101 15.75 0.68 -3.67
N THR A 102 16.15 1.33 -2.57
CA THR A 102 17.13 2.42 -2.60
C THR A 102 18.52 2.01 -3.10
N LYS A 103 18.80 0.71 -3.20
CA LYS A 103 20.03 0.15 -3.78
C LYS A 103 19.89 -0.19 -5.27
N GLY A 104 18.80 0.24 -5.92
CA GLY A 104 18.57 0.00 -7.35
C GLY A 104 18.12 -1.42 -7.70
N ARG A 105 17.70 -2.23 -6.71
CA ARG A 105 17.21 -3.58 -6.98
C ARG A 105 15.74 -3.53 -7.38
N LEU A 106 15.44 -3.86 -8.64
CA LEU A 106 14.10 -4.11 -9.13
C LEU A 106 13.76 -5.60 -8.95
N ARG A 107 12.58 -5.90 -8.43
CA ARG A 107 12.06 -7.27 -8.31
C ARG A 107 10.61 -7.30 -8.79
N ALA A 108 10.32 -8.28 -9.64
CA ALA A 108 8.96 -8.65 -10.00
C ALA A 108 8.42 -9.72 -9.04
N TRP A 109 7.14 -9.60 -8.72
CA TRP A 109 6.39 -10.53 -7.89
C TRP A 109 5.25 -11.09 -8.73
N ASP A 110 5.27 -12.41 -8.86
CA ASP A 110 4.22 -13.18 -9.48
C ASP A 110 3.49 -13.98 -8.40
N LEU A 111 2.27 -14.42 -8.71
CA LEU A 111 1.69 -15.53 -7.96
C LEU A 111 2.28 -16.82 -8.50
N ASN A 112 3.23 -17.40 -7.79
CA ASN A 112 3.27 -18.85 -7.66
C ASN A 112 3.90 -19.26 -6.32
N PRO A 113 3.36 -20.30 -5.66
CA PRO A 113 3.76 -20.78 -4.34
C PRO A 113 5.20 -21.32 -4.29
#